data_AF-A0A261F0G9-F1
#
_entry.id   AF-A0A261F0G9-F1
#
_cell.length_a   1.000
_cell.length_b   1.000
_cell.length_c   1.000
_cell.angle_alpha   90.00
_cell.angle_beta   90.00
_cell.angle_gamma   90.00
#
_symmetry.space_group_name_H-M   'P 1'
#
loop_
_entity.id
_entity.type
_entity.pdbx_description
1 polymer ?
#
loop_
_entity_poly.entity_id
_entity_poly.type
_entity_poly.pdbx_seq_one_letter_code
_entity_poly.pdbx_strand_id
1 'polypeptide(L)'
;MRRCAELQQRCRTPLLFGGTTSLRVHGIDVPTALEDEPITVVYTSDKSRHRIADAQGFQWQHPVRFVIKEGLRVVSPETAWLMLAHRLEPIDVVALGDALMRRHRELQRTTLEQLREDVGKFTVATHQLGMRMPRGFDACLDALDVMREGTDSMPESTMRLTLMMWGLPCPEVNPAIGVAAAGRDAPARRYFADCAYPDLKLMVEYDGKHHEDRWEKDLRRLDDLAAAGWTRVGASHEDFRDEQSAREFAQRVAQRMTMLSGRRVEVSGPLTIHKLAVRARRQARGAR
;
A
#
# COMPACT_ATOMS: atom_id res chain seq x y z
N MET A 1 9.79 -17.69 6.63
CA MET A 1 11.04 -18.34 6.19
C MET A 1 11.14 -19.80 6.64
N ARG A 2 11.20 -20.11 7.94
CA ARG A 2 11.36 -21.49 8.45
C ARG A 2 10.45 -22.54 7.79
N ARG A 3 9.13 -22.30 7.78
CA ARG A 3 8.16 -23.24 7.16
C ARG A 3 8.42 -23.47 5.66
N CYS A 4 8.88 -22.47 4.93
CA CYS A 4 9.24 -22.62 3.51
C CYS A 4 10.49 -23.49 3.33
N ALA A 5 11.49 -23.33 4.20
CA ALA A 5 12.69 -24.17 4.18
C ALA A 5 12.38 -25.63 4.52
N GLU A 6 11.54 -25.87 5.54
CA GLU A 6 11.05 -27.21 5.90
C GLU A 6 10.29 -27.86 4.73
N LEU A 7 9.44 -27.09 4.02
CA LEU A 7 8.74 -27.56 2.82
C LEU A 7 9.73 -27.90 1.69
N GLN A 8 10.73 -27.05 1.46
CA GLN A 8 11.75 -27.28 0.42
C GLN A 8 12.58 -28.55 0.69
N GLN A 9 12.94 -28.83 1.95
CA GLN A 9 13.71 -30.03 2.31
C GLN A 9 12.97 -31.35 2.00
N ARG A 10 11.63 -31.31 1.99
CA ARG A 10 10.78 -32.46 1.62
C ARG A 10 10.70 -32.68 0.10
N CYS A 11 11.23 -31.76 -0.71
CA CYS A 11 11.13 -31.79 -2.16
C CYS A 11 12.51 -31.86 -2.81
N ARG A 12 12.69 -32.77 -3.78
CA ARG A 12 13.94 -32.90 -4.54
C ARG A 12 14.14 -31.75 -5.54
N THR A 13 13.05 -31.21 -6.07
CA THR A 13 13.07 -30.08 -7.01
C THR A 13 12.94 -28.77 -6.24
N PRO A 14 13.66 -27.71 -6.66
CA PRO A 14 13.46 -26.38 -6.09
C PRO A 14 12.03 -25.89 -6.30
N LEU A 15 11.34 -25.59 -5.20
CA LEU A 15 10.01 -24.99 -5.19
C LEU A 15 10.11 -23.49 -5.47
N LEU A 16 9.09 -22.93 -6.11
CA LEU A 16 8.94 -21.48 -6.28
C LEU A 16 7.85 -20.98 -5.35
N PHE A 17 8.22 -20.22 -4.32
CA PHE A 17 7.26 -19.65 -3.37
C PHE A 17 6.69 -18.34 -3.91
N GLY A 18 5.36 -18.20 -3.95
CA GLY A 18 4.69 -17.02 -4.53
C GLY A 18 3.46 -16.55 -3.76
N GLY A 19 2.63 -15.73 -4.40
CA GLY A 19 1.44 -15.14 -3.76
C GLY A 19 1.76 -14.49 -2.41
N THR A 20 0.90 -14.69 -1.42
CA THR A 20 1.08 -14.15 -0.06
C THR A 20 2.30 -14.73 0.66
N THR A 21 2.82 -15.89 0.26
CA THR A 21 4.08 -16.41 0.82
C THR A 21 5.25 -15.54 0.40
N SER A 22 5.29 -15.10 -0.86
CA SER A 22 6.31 -14.17 -1.33
C SER A 22 6.25 -12.84 -0.56
N LEU A 23 5.06 -12.27 -0.36
CA LEU A 23 4.88 -11.04 0.44
C LEU A 23 5.51 -11.18 1.83
N ARG A 24 5.14 -12.23 2.59
CA ARG A 24 5.68 -12.49 3.94
C ARG A 24 7.20 -12.69 3.93
N VAL A 25 7.74 -13.40 2.94
CA VAL A 25 9.18 -13.62 2.82
C VAL A 25 9.93 -12.32 2.51
N HIS A 26 9.33 -11.41 1.76
CA HIS A 26 9.87 -10.07 1.52
C HIS A 26 9.62 -9.09 2.66
N GLY A 27 8.91 -9.47 3.72
CA GLY A 27 8.54 -8.56 4.80
C GLY A 27 7.59 -7.46 4.34
N ILE A 28 6.71 -7.79 3.39
CA ILE A 28 5.62 -6.93 2.92
C ILE A 28 4.36 -7.39 3.64
N ASP A 29 3.53 -6.43 4.04
CA ASP A 29 2.23 -6.70 4.64
C ASP A 29 1.35 -7.57 3.72
N VAL A 30 0.53 -8.42 4.33
CA VAL A 30 -0.44 -9.24 3.61
C VAL A 30 -1.81 -8.58 3.78
N PRO A 31 -2.56 -8.36 2.68
CA PRO A 31 -3.94 -7.88 2.79
C PRO A 31 -4.77 -8.80 3.68
N THR A 32 -5.61 -8.25 4.55
CA THR A 32 -6.40 -9.01 5.53
C THR A 32 -7.24 -10.12 4.90
N ALA A 33 -7.79 -9.87 3.70
CA ALA A 33 -8.55 -10.86 2.94
C ALA A 33 -7.76 -12.15 2.59
N LEU A 34 -6.42 -12.11 2.69
CA LEU A 34 -5.50 -13.20 2.34
C LEU A 34 -4.58 -13.61 3.51
N GLU A 35 -4.85 -13.14 4.73
CA GLU A 35 -3.95 -13.27 5.88
C GLU A 35 -3.78 -14.74 6.35
N ASP A 36 -4.83 -15.54 6.23
CA ASP A 36 -4.84 -16.96 6.65
C ASP A 36 -4.39 -17.94 5.56
N GLU A 37 -3.84 -17.44 4.45
CA GLU A 37 -3.43 -18.32 3.36
C GLU A 37 -2.31 -19.29 3.73
N PRO A 38 -2.42 -20.57 3.32
CA PRO A 38 -1.34 -21.52 3.46
C PRO A 38 -0.16 -21.14 2.55
N ILE A 39 0.95 -21.85 2.70
CA ILE A 39 2.14 -21.65 1.86
C ILE A 39 1.77 -21.85 0.40
N THR A 40 2.09 -20.87 -0.44
CA THR A 40 1.79 -20.89 -1.88
C THR A 40 3.02 -21.28 -2.67
N VAL A 41 2.90 -22.38 -3.41
CA VAL A 41 3.91 -22.85 -4.37
C VAL A 41 3.39 -22.62 -5.78
N VAL A 42 4.16 -21.86 -6.56
CA VAL A 42 3.83 -21.49 -7.94
C VAL A 42 4.33 -22.56 -8.90
N TYR A 43 3.49 -22.90 -9.88
CA TYR A 43 3.84 -23.80 -10.99
C TYR A 43 3.36 -23.22 -12.31
N THR A 44 4.09 -23.48 -13.40
CA THR A 44 3.85 -22.83 -14.72
C THR A 44 3.07 -23.70 -15.70
N SER A 45 2.89 -24.99 -15.40
CA SER A 45 2.10 -25.93 -16.19
C SER A 45 1.56 -27.06 -15.32
N ASP A 46 0.49 -27.74 -15.75
CA ASP A 46 -0.06 -28.89 -15.01
C ASP A 46 0.97 -30.02 -14.83
N LYS A 47 1.92 -30.16 -15.77
CA LYS A 47 3.03 -31.12 -15.67
C LYS A 47 3.99 -30.80 -14.54
N SER A 48 4.11 -29.53 -14.16
CA SER A 48 4.92 -29.05 -13.03
C SER A 48 4.13 -28.92 -11.72
N ARG A 49 2.85 -29.35 -11.70
CA ARG A 49 2.03 -29.29 -10.49
C ARG A 49 2.46 -30.39 -9.53
N HIS A 50 2.89 -29.98 -8.34
CA HIS A 50 3.17 -30.89 -7.24
C HIS A 50 2.06 -30.79 -6.20
N ARG A 51 1.52 -31.94 -5.76
CA ARG A 51 0.70 -32.00 -4.55
C ARG A 51 1.64 -32.09 -3.36
N ILE A 52 1.73 -31.02 -2.58
CA ILE A 52 2.60 -30.93 -1.42
C ILE A 52 1.70 -30.71 -0.22
N ALA A 53 1.75 -31.62 0.77
CA ALA A 53 0.99 -31.43 1.99
C ALA A 53 1.42 -30.13 2.68
N ASP A 54 0.46 -29.42 3.28
CA ASP A 54 0.64 -28.12 3.96
C ASP A 54 0.97 -26.93 3.04
N ALA A 55 0.80 -27.11 1.72
CA ALA A 55 0.96 -26.05 0.74
C ALA A 55 -0.16 -26.06 -0.31
N GLN A 56 -0.58 -24.87 -0.73
CA GLN A 56 -1.45 -24.70 -1.89
C GLN A 56 -0.61 -24.49 -3.16
N GLY A 57 -1.06 -25.11 -4.25
CA GLY A 57 -0.48 -24.88 -5.56
C GLY A 57 -1.18 -23.70 -6.26
N PHE A 58 -0.42 -22.77 -6.80
CA PHE A 58 -0.92 -21.66 -7.61
C PHE A 58 -0.36 -21.74 -9.03
N GLN A 59 -1.24 -21.84 -10.03
CA GLN A 59 -0.82 -21.87 -11.42
C GLN A 59 -0.56 -20.46 -11.93
N TRP A 60 0.62 -20.21 -12.50
CA TRP A 60 0.96 -18.95 -13.14
C TRP A 60 1.66 -19.19 -14.47
N GLN A 61 0.99 -18.88 -15.58
CA GLN A 61 1.49 -19.15 -16.93
C GLN A 61 2.21 -17.95 -17.57
N HIS A 62 2.20 -16.79 -16.91
CA HIS A 62 2.79 -15.55 -17.42
C HIS A 62 4.28 -15.47 -17.04
N PRO A 63 5.04 -14.52 -17.63
CA PRO A 63 6.40 -14.25 -17.21
C PRO A 63 6.50 -14.10 -15.68
N VAL A 64 7.51 -14.74 -15.10
CA VAL A 64 7.71 -14.77 -13.65
C VAL A 64 9.13 -14.34 -13.32
N ARG A 65 9.27 -13.28 -12.54
CA ARG A 65 10.55 -12.90 -11.94
C ARG A 65 10.60 -13.44 -10.52
N PHE A 66 11.72 -14.04 -10.15
CA PHE A 66 11.97 -14.53 -8.80
C PHE A 66 13.39 -14.17 -8.37
N VAL A 67 13.62 -14.17 -7.07
CA VAL A 67 14.93 -14.00 -6.44
C VAL A 67 15.24 -15.21 -5.57
N ILE A 68 16.52 -15.39 -5.23
CA ILE A 68 16.94 -16.38 -4.26
C ILE A 68 17.08 -15.67 -2.91
N LYS A 69 16.31 -16.08 -1.90
CA LYS A 69 16.37 -15.54 -0.54
C LYS A 69 16.61 -16.69 0.44
N GLU A 70 17.75 -16.67 1.13
CA GLU A 70 18.19 -17.76 2.02
C GLU A 70 18.13 -19.15 1.35
N GLY A 71 18.54 -19.24 0.07
CA GLY A 71 18.51 -20.48 -0.71
C GLY A 71 17.15 -20.88 -1.28
N LEU A 72 16.07 -20.15 -0.98
CA LEU A 72 14.73 -20.41 -1.49
C LEU A 72 14.44 -19.57 -2.74
N ARG A 73 13.78 -20.16 -3.75
CA ARG A 73 13.28 -19.37 -4.90
C ARG A 73 11.96 -18.72 -4.52
N VAL A 74 11.92 -17.40 -4.56
CA VAL A 74 10.76 -16.62 -4.12
C VAL A 74 10.40 -15.64 -5.23
N VAL A 75 9.14 -15.64 -5.65
CA VAL A 75 8.60 -14.69 -6.61
C VAL A 75 8.95 -13.26 -6.16
N SER A 76 9.36 -12.42 -7.10
CA SER A 76 9.66 -11.00 -6.85
C SER A 76 8.42 -10.25 -6.34
N PRO A 77 8.58 -9.19 -5.53
CA PRO A 77 7.46 -8.39 -5.02
C PRO A 77 6.50 -7.90 -6.10
N GLU A 78 7.03 -7.43 -7.23
CA GLU A 78 6.27 -6.89 -8.36
C GLU A 78 5.44 -7.98 -9.04
N THR A 79 6.02 -9.16 -9.23
CA THR A 79 5.30 -10.30 -9.80
C THR A 79 4.26 -10.84 -8.81
N ALA A 80 4.55 -10.85 -7.51
CA ALA A 80 3.58 -11.27 -6.49
C ALA A 80 2.37 -10.32 -6.44
N TRP A 81 2.60 -9.01 -6.58
CA TRP A 81 1.53 -8.02 -6.71
C TRP A 81 0.64 -8.27 -7.94
N LEU A 82 1.24 -8.50 -9.12
CA LEU A 82 0.52 -8.88 -10.35
C LEU A 82 -0.29 -10.18 -10.17
N MET A 83 0.28 -11.19 -9.49
CA MET A 83 -0.40 -12.47 -9.22
C MET A 83 -1.64 -12.29 -8.34
N LEU A 84 -1.57 -11.41 -7.34
CA LEU A 84 -2.62 -11.24 -6.33
C LEU A 84 -3.71 -10.25 -6.76
N ALA A 85 -3.47 -9.39 -7.75
CA ALA A 85 -4.38 -8.32 -8.14
C ALA A 85 -5.82 -8.78 -8.44
N HIS A 86 -6.01 -9.95 -9.06
CA HIS A 86 -7.35 -10.48 -9.37
C HIS A 86 -8.16 -10.95 -8.16
N ARG A 87 -7.56 -10.97 -6.96
CA ARG A 87 -8.16 -11.45 -5.71
C ARG A 87 -8.38 -10.34 -4.71
N LEU A 88 -8.07 -9.11 -5.09
CA LEU A 88 -8.08 -7.93 -4.25
C LEU A 88 -9.10 -6.93 -4.80
N GLU A 89 -9.75 -6.20 -3.90
CA GLU A 89 -10.50 -5.04 -4.29
C GLU A 89 -9.55 -3.97 -4.88
N PRO A 90 -9.99 -3.11 -5.80
CA PRO A 90 -9.12 -2.14 -6.45
C PRO A 90 -8.35 -1.23 -5.47
N ILE A 91 -8.95 -0.92 -4.32
CA ILE A 91 -8.30 -0.14 -3.25
C ILE A 91 -7.12 -0.90 -2.63
N ASP A 92 -7.27 -2.21 -2.43
CA ASP A 92 -6.23 -3.09 -1.87
C ASP A 92 -5.11 -3.35 -2.89
N VAL A 93 -5.42 -3.34 -4.19
CA VAL A 93 -4.38 -3.39 -5.25
C VAL A 93 -3.46 -2.17 -5.15
N VAL A 94 -4.02 -0.98 -4.91
CA VAL A 94 -3.23 0.24 -4.67
C VAL A 94 -2.45 0.14 -3.37
N ALA A 95 -3.12 -0.20 -2.26
CA ALA A 95 -2.49 -0.28 -0.95
C ALA A 95 -1.35 -1.31 -0.88
N LEU A 96 -1.51 -2.46 -1.53
CA LEU A 96 -0.45 -3.46 -1.61
C LEU A 96 0.74 -2.97 -2.46
N GLY A 97 0.47 -2.21 -3.53
CA GLY A 97 1.55 -1.61 -4.32
C GLY A 97 2.30 -0.52 -3.57
N ASP A 98 1.60 0.36 -2.86
CA ASP A 98 2.20 1.34 -1.94
C ASP A 98 3.10 0.63 -0.91
N ALA A 99 2.66 -0.52 -0.38
CA ALA A 99 3.44 -1.33 0.56
C ALA A 99 4.75 -1.92 -0.03
N LEU A 100 4.91 -1.94 -1.35
CA LEU A 100 6.19 -2.27 -1.99
C LEU A 100 7.20 -1.11 -1.92
N MET A 101 6.72 0.11 -1.64
CA MET A 101 7.45 1.36 -1.78
C MET A 101 7.53 2.13 -0.45
N ARG A 102 7.64 1.39 0.67
CA ARG A 102 7.69 1.92 2.04
C ARG A 102 8.75 3.02 2.20
N ARG A 103 8.50 3.96 3.12
CA ARG A 103 9.44 5.04 3.47
C ARG A 103 10.72 4.48 4.11
N HIS A 104 10.57 3.49 4.99
CA HIS A 104 11.71 2.82 5.62
C HIS A 104 12.50 2.02 4.58
N ARG A 105 13.76 2.41 4.38
CA ARG A 105 14.65 1.84 3.35
C ARG A 105 14.81 0.31 3.43
N GLU A 106 14.77 -0.27 4.63
CA GLU A 106 14.85 -1.72 4.82
C GLU A 106 13.57 -2.46 4.41
N LEU A 107 12.44 -1.77 4.35
CA LEU A 107 11.13 -2.29 3.95
C LEU A 107 10.78 -1.92 2.50
N GLN A 108 11.44 -0.91 1.93
CA GLN A 108 11.31 -0.56 0.52
C GLN A 108 11.79 -1.72 -0.36
N ARG A 109 10.97 -2.11 -1.33
CA ARG A 109 11.27 -3.20 -2.29
C ARG A 109 11.45 -2.68 -3.70
N THR A 110 10.74 -1.60 -4.04
CA THR A 110 10.79 -0.96 -5.34
C THR A 110 10.48 0.54 -5.21
N THR A 111 10.56 1.25 -6.33
CA THR A 111 10.05 2.62 -6.49
C THR A 111 8.91 2.60 -7.50
N LEU A 112 8.09 3.65 -7.55
CA LEU A 112 6.99 3.77 -8.49
C LEU A 112 7.50 3.78 -9.93
N GLU A 113 8.65 4.41 -10.16
CA GLU A 113 9.35 4.38 -11.45
C GLU A 113 9.76 2.96 -11.84
N GLN A 114 10.45 2.24 -10.93
CA GLN A 114 10.89 0.87 -11.19
C GLN A 114 9.72 -0.09 -11.39
N LEU A 115 8.65 0.06 -10.60
CA LEU A 115 7.44 -0.75 -10.73
C LEU A 115 6.75 -0.50 -12.07
N ARG A 116 6.68 0.76 -12.54
CA ARG A 116 6.17 1.09 -13.88
C ARG A 116 7.00 0.45 -14.98
N GLU A 117 8.32 0.49 -14.86
CA GLU A 117 9.22 -0.15 -15.81
C GLU A 117 9.01 -1.68 -15.84
N ASP A 118 8.89 -2.30 -14.67
CA ASP A 118 8.71 -3.75 -14.53
C ASP A 118 7.35 -4.22 -15.07
N VAL A 119 6.28 -3.45 -14.85
CA VAL A 119 4.98 -3.70 -15.48
C VAL A 119 5.07 -3.54 -17.00
N GLY A 120 5.83 -2.55 -17.50
CA GLY A 120 6.10 -2.38 -18.93
C GLY A 120 6.81 -3.59 -19.54
N LYS A 121 7.89 -4.06 -18.91
CA LYS A 121 8.62 -5.28 -19.31
C LYS A 121 7.73 -6.51 -19.28
N PHE A 122 6.91 -6.67 -18.23
CA PHE A 122 5.94 -7.76 -18.12
C PHE A 122 4.91 -7.74 -19.26
N THR A 123 4.41 -6.56 -19.60
CA THR A 123 3.45 -6.35 -20.71
C THR A 123 4.06 -6.80 -22.03
N VAL A 124 5.26 -6.32 -22.35
CA VAL A 124 5.97 -6.66 -23.59
C VAL A 124 6.24 -8.16 -23.67
N ALA A 125 6.78 -8.76 -22.60
CA ALA A 125 7.08 -10.19 -22.56
C ALA A 125 5.81 -11.05 -22.71
N THR A 126 4.70 -10.66 -22.08
CA THR A 126 3.42 -11.38 -22.20
C THR A 126 2.87 -11.31 -23.63
N HIS A 127 2.97 -10.16 -24.30
CA HIS A 127 2.57 -10.03 -25.70
C HIS A 127 3.47 -10.83 -26.66
N GLN A 128 4.78 -10.86 -26.42
CA GLN A 128 5.71 -11.67 -27.22
C GLN A 128 5.42 -13.17 -27.16
N LEU A 129 4.84 -13.63 -26.04
CA LEU A 129 4.37 -15.01 -25.88
C LEU A 129 2.98 -15.26 -26.50
N GLY A 130 2.36 -14.26 -27.13
CA GLY A 130 1.02 -14.37 -27.71
C GLY A 130 -0.09 -14.52 -26.66
N MET A 131 0.18 -14.15 -25.41
CA MET A 131 -0.74 -14.34 -24.30
C MET A 131 -1.62 -13.11 -24.06
N ARG A 132 -2.82 -13.33 -23.54
CA ARG A 132 -3.62 -12.26 -22.93
C ARG A 132 -3.02 -11.85 -21.58
N MET A 133 -3.26 -10.61 -21.16
CA MET A 133 -2.88 -10.17 -19.83
C MET A 133 -3.60 -10.98 -18.74
N PRO A 134 -2.96 -11.19 -17.56
CA PRO A 134 -3.60 -11.86 -16.45
C PRO A 134 -4.84 -11.09 -15.98
N ARG A 135 -5.77 -11.80 -15.32
CA ARG A 135 -6.89 -11.14 -14.64
C ARG A 135 -6.35 -10.16 -13.59
N GLY A 136 -7.05 -9.05 -13.38
CA GLY A 136 -6.62 -7.99 -12.46
C GLY A 136 -5.55 -7.05 -13.01
N PHE A 137 -5.01 -7.29 -14.21
CA PHE A 137 -3.97 -6.44 -14.79
C PHE A 137 -4.42 -4.98 -15.01
N ASP A 138 -5.66 -4.75 -15.44
CA ASP A 138 -6.19 -3.39 -15.59
C ASP A 138 -6.26 -2.64 -14.26
N ALA A 139 -6.55 -3.35 -13.16
CA ALA A 139 -6.53 -2.78 -11.81
C ALA A 139 -5.09 -2.39 -11.40
N CYS A 140 -4.08 -3.18 -11.79
CA CYS A 140 -2.68 -2.80 -11.63
C CYS A 140 -2.34 -1.52 -12.40
N LEU A 141 -2.79 -1.39 -13.65
CA LEU A 141 -2.54 -0.19 -14.47
C LEU A 141 -3.20 1.06 -13.87
N ASP A 142 -4.45 0.95 -13.41
CA ASP A 142 -5.12 2.04 -12.70
C ASP A 142 -4.41 2.37 -11.37
N ALA A 143 -3.94 1.34 -10.66
CA ALA A 143 -3.27 1.54 -9.39
C ALA A 143 -1.95 2.31 -9.54
N LEU A 144 -1.15 2.04 -10.58
CA LEU A 144 0.09 2.79 -10.85
C LEU A 144 -0.13 4.30 -10.90
N ASP A 145 -1.30 4.76 -11.36
CA ASP A 145 -1.62 6.19 -11.49
C ASP A 145 -2.12 6.84 -10.19
N VAL A 146 -2.47 6.03 -9.19
CA VAL A 146 -3.05 6.47 -7.90
C VAL A 146 -2.09 6.22 -6.72
N MET A 147 -1.16 5.27 -6.86
CA MET A 147 -0.17 4.91 -5.86
C MET A 147 0.69 6.10 -5.40
N ARG A 148 1.22 5.99 -4.19
CA ARG A 148 2.17 6.93 -3.58
C ARG A 148 3.27 6.15 -2.88
N GLU A 149 4.50 6.60 -3.09
CA GLU A 149 5.66 6.10 -2.34
C GLU A 149 5.62 6.63 -0.91
N GLY A 150 6.32 5.94 -0.01
CA GLY A 150 6.60 6.46 1.32
C GLY A 150 5.50 6.25 2.36
N THR A 151 4.51 5.41 2.11
CA THR A 151 3.56 4.98 3.16
C THR A 151 4.28 4.05 4.14
N ASP A 152 3.82 3.96 5.39
CA ASP A 152 4.42 3.08 6.41
C ASP A 152 3.54 1.86 6.74
N SER A 153 2.24 1.94 6.48
CA SER A 153 1.31 0.79 6.61
C SER A 153 0.28 0.74 5.47
N MET A 154 -0.39 -0.41 5.27
CA MET A 154 -1.48 -0.53 4.30
C MET A 154 -2.73 0.29 4.73
N PRO A 155 -3.11 0.32 6.02
CA PRO A 155 -4.21 1.18 6.46
C PRO A 155 -4.02 2.67 6.17
N GLU A 156 -2.78 3.18 6.21
CA GLU A 156 -2.48 4.56 5.78
C GLU A 156 -2.85 4.79 4.30
N SER A 157 -2.52 3.84 3.42
CA SER A 157 -2.93 3.89 2.02
C SER A 157 -4.45 3.86 1.88
N THR A 158 -5.14 2.97 2.61
CA THR A 158 -6.61 2.89 2.61
C THR A 158 -7.24 4.19 3.08
N MET A 159 -6.70 4.81 4.13
CA MET A 159 -7.12 6.10 4.65
C MET A 159 -6.99 7.19 3.58
N ARG A 160 -5.80 7.32 2.97
CA ARG A 160 -5.54 8.27 1.87
C ARG A 160 -6.52 8.09 0.71
N LEU A 161 -6.70 6.85 0.27
CA LEU A 161 -7.55 6.51 -0.88
C LEU A 161 -9.02 6.79 -0.57
N THR A 162 -9.48 6.49 0.64
CA THR A 162 -10.84 6.81 1.09
C THR A 162 -11.14 8.29 0.95
N LEU A 163 -10.23 9.17 1.42
CA LEU A 163 -10.40 10.62 1.28
C LEU A 163 -10.51 11.03 -0.19
N MET A 164 -9.64 10.52 -1.05
CA MET A 164 -9.65 10.81 -2.49
C MET A 164 -10.93 10.29 -3.18
N MET A 165 -11.38 9.09 -2.82
CA MET A 165 -12.62 8.48 -3.35
C MET A 165 -13.85 9.31 -2.98
N TRP A 166 -13.81 10.00 -1.86
CA TRP A 166 -14.85 10.94 -1.41
C TRP A 166 -14.60 12.39 -1.84
N GLY A 167 -13.72 12.59 -2.84
CA GLY A 167 -13.57 13.85 -3.54
C GLY A 167 -12.65 14.87 -2.88
N LEU A 168 -12.04 14.51 -1.73
CA LEU A 168 -11.03 15.36 -1.12
C LEU A 168 -9.74 15.35 -1.95
N PRO A 169 -8.94 16.43 -1.91
CA PRO A 169 -7.63 16.43 -2.54
C PRO A 169 -6.74 15.32 -1.96
N CYS A 170 -5.81 14.83 -2.75
CA CYS A 170 -4.83 13.83 -2.30
C CYS A 170 -3.95 14.44 -1.21
N PRO A 171 -3.95 13.90 0.03
CA PRO A 171 -3.03 14.37 1.06
C PRO A 171 -1.60 13.95 0.74
N GLU A 172 -0.64 14.69 1.28
CA GLU A 172 0.76 14.28 1.29
C GLU A 172 0.94 13.07 2.21
N VAL A 173 1.73 12.09 1.78
CA VAL A 173 2.01 10.86 2.54
C VAL A 173 3.28 11.03 3.36
N ASN A 174 3.21 10.70 4.65
CA ASN A 174 4.35 10.80 5.57
C ASN A 174 5.17 12.10 5.46
N PRO A 175 4.55 13.30 5.33
CA PRO A 175 5.32 14.54 5.30
C PRO A 175 6.06 14.73 6.62
N ALA A 176 7.28 15.24 6.50
CA ALA A 176 8.07 15.62 7.64
C ALA A 176 7.64 16.99 8.17
N ILE A 177 7.29 17.03 9.45
CA ILE A 177 6.89 18.23 10.16
C ILE A 177 8.01 18.63 11.10
N GLY A 178 8.62 19.78 10.83
CA GLY A 178 9.59 20.41 11.73
C GLY A 178 8.87 21.18 12.83
N VAL A 179 9.18 20.88 14.08
CA VAL A 179 8.68 21.60 15.26
C VAL A 179 9.86 22.24 15.98
N ALA A 180 9.79 23.55 16.22
CA ALA A 180 10.78 24.26 17.02
C ALA A 180 10.79 23.70 18.45
N ALA A 181 11.97 23.41 18.98
CA ALA A 181 12.08 22.94 20.34
C ALA A 181 11.85 24.10 21.34
N ALA A 182 11.38 23.76 22.54
CA ALA A 182 11.26 24.72 23.63
C ALA A 182 12.66 25.13 24.11
N GLY A 183 13.11 26.32 23.71
CA GLY A 183 14.42 26.88 24.05
C GLY A 183 15.21 27.28 22.81
N ARG A 184 15.90 28.43 22.87
CA ARG A 184 16.62 29.04 21.73
C ARG A 184 17.70 28.13 21.11
N ASP A 185 18.24 27.19 21.87
CA ASP A 185 19.39 26.37 21.47
C ASP A 185 19.07 24.87 21.30
N ALA A 186 17.81 24.46 21.44
CA ALA A 186 17.43 23.06 21.30
C ALA A 186 17.19 22.69 19.82
N PRO A 187 17.66 21.51 19.35
CA PRO A 187 17.48 21.11 17.96
C PRO A 187 16.00 20.92 17.63
N ALA A 188 15.58 21.40 16.46
CA ALA A 188 14.22 21.21 15.98
C ALA A 188 13.87 19.71 15.94
N ARG A 189 12.68 19.37 16.44
CA ARG A 189 12.16 18.01 16.38
C ARG A 189 11.53 17.77 15.02
N ARG A 190 11.63 16.54 14.51
CA ARG A 190 11.02 16.14 13.25
C ARG A 190 10.04 15.01 13.52
N TYR A 191 8.78 15.26 13.23
CA TYR A 191 7.71 14.27 13.27
C TYR A 191 7.24 13.93 11.86
N PHE A 192 6.62 12.77 11.71
CA PHE A 192 5.99 12.35 10.45
C PHE A 192 4.52 12.10 10.74
N ALA A 193 3.64 12.64 9.90
CA ALA A 193 2.20 12.36 9.96
C ALA A 193 1.84 11.41 8.83
N ASP A 194 1.05 10.37 9.09
CA ASP A 194 0.63 9.38 8.10
C ASP A 194 0.15 10.00 6.79
N CYS A 195 -0.77 10.96 6.91
CA CYS A 195 -1.23 11.83 5.83
C CYS A 195 -1.36 13.26 6.33
N ALA A 196 -1.13 14.25 5.47
CA ALA A 196 -1.37 15.64 5.82
C ALA A 196 -1.78 16.54 4.65
N TYR A 197 -2.39 17.67 5.00
CA TYR A 197 -2.57 18.85 4.16
C TYR A 197 -1.74 19.99 4.77
N PRO A 198 -0.45 20.13 4.40
CA PRO A 198 0.46 21.05 5.08
C PRO A 198 0.03 22.52 5.03
N ASP A 199 -0.56 22.96 3.91
CA ASP A 199 -1.09 24.32 3.75
C ASP A 199 -2.18 24.67 4.77
N LEU A 200 -2.88 23.65 5.28
CA LEU A 200 -3.92 23.79 6.30
C LEU A 200 -3.41 23.44 7.70
N LYS A 201 -2.16 22.99 7.83
CA LYS A 201 -1.62 22.32 9.02
C LYS A 201 -2.58 21.25 9.57
N LEU A 202 -3.17 20.46 8.68
CA LEU A 202 -4.10 19.38 9.04
C LEU A 202 -3.40 18.04 8.83
N MET A 203 -3.30 17.24 9.88
CA MET A 203 -2.83 15.85 9.80
C MET A 203 -3.99 14.87 10.00
N VAL A 204 -3.92 13.75 9.29
CA VAL A 204 -4.88 12.65 9.39
C VAL A 204 -4.09 11.40 9.74
N GLU A 205 -4.41 10.78 10.86
CA GLU A 205 -3.61 9.69 11.46
C GLU A 205 -4.44 8.43 11.65
N TYR A 206 -3.85 7.28 11.32
CA TYR A 206 -4.49 6.00 11.51
C TYR A 206 -4.19 5.43 12.91
N ASP A 207 -5.23 5.32 13.71
CA ASP A 207 -5.25 4.75 15.04
C ASP A 207 -5.43 3.23 14.94
N GLY A 208 -4.31 2.54 14.68
CA GLY A 208 -4.24 1.10 14.80
C GLY A 208 -4.43 0.62 16.24
N LYS A 209 -4.55 -0.70 16.45
CA LYS A 209 -4.55 -1.28 17.80
C LYS A 209 -3.18 -1.01 18.46
N HIS A 210 -3.10 0.01 19.30
CA HIS A 210 -1.84 0.41 19.95
C HIS A 210 -1.43 -0.57 21.05
N HIS A 211 -0.12 -0.84 21.10
CA HIS A 211 0.55 -1.44 22.25
C HIS A 211 0.81 -0.34 23.29
N GLU A 212 0.49 -0.60 24.56
CA GLU A 212 0.55 0.35 25.68
C GLU A 212 1.92 1.04 25.86
N ASP A 213 2.99 0.39 25.39
CA ASP A 213 4.39 0.78 25.59
C ASP A 213 4.83 2.10 24.91
N ARG A 214 3.97 2.77 24.11
CA ARG A 214 4.32 3.99 23.35
C ARG A 214 3.54 5.25 23.78
N TRP A 215 2.59 5.12 24.68
CA TRP A 215 1.60 6.16 25.00
C TRP A 215 2.22 7.52 25.39
N GLU A 216 3.21 7.56 26.28
CA GLU A 216 3.80 8.82 26.74
C GLU A 216 4.58 9.57 25.65
N LYS A 217 5.25 8.83 24.76
CA LYS A 217 5.97 9.43 23.62
C LYS A 217 4.99 9.99 22.59
N ASP A 218 3.86 9.31 22.41
CA ASP A 218 2.80 9.74 21.52
C ASP A 218 2.11 11.01 22.04
N LEU A 219 1.86 11.13 23.35
CA LEU A 219 1.29 12.36 23.92
C LEU A 219 2.19 13.59 23.71
N ARG A 220 3.49 13.49 24.02
CA ARG A 220 4.43 14.61 23.82
C ARG A 220 4.53 15.02 22.35
N ARG A 221 4.51 14.05 21.44
CA ARG A 221 4.48 14.30 19.99
C ARG A 221 3.24 15.09 19.59
N LEU A 222 2.07 14.69 20.08
CA LEU A 222 0.81 15.36 19.79
C LEU A 222 0.77 16.77 20.36
N ASP A 223 1.27 16.97 21.58
CA ASP A 223 1.37 18.29 22.22
C ASP A 223 2.28 19.24 21.43
N ASP A 224 3.45 18.77 21.02
CA ASP A 224 4.39 19.55 20.21
C ASP A 224 3.76 19.97 18.86
N LEU A 225 3.08 19.04 18.18
CA LEU A 225 2.41 19.30 16.91
C LEU A 225 1.26 20.29 17.08
N ALA A 226 0.44 20.13 18.12
CA ALA A 226 -0.63 21.05 18.45
C ALA A 226 -0.09 22.46 18.77
N ALA A 227 0.99 22.56 19.54
CA ALA A 227 1.68 23.84 19.83
C ALA A 227 2.24 24.50 18.55
N ALA A 228 2.65 23.70 17.56
CA ALA A 228 3.06 24.19 16.24
C ALA A 228 1.88 24.57 15.31
N GLY A 229 0.64 24.46 15.81
CA GLY A 229 -0.60 24.82 15.12
C GLY A 229 -1.14 23.72 14.21
N TRP A 230 -0.69 22.47 14.37
CA TRP A 230 -1.25 21.33 13.64
C TRP A 230 -2.53 20.83 14.29
N THR A 231 -3.50 20.51 13.44
CA THR A 231 -4.76 19.90 13.86
C THR A 231 -4.79 18.44 13.42
N ARG A 232 -5.17 17.54 14.32
CA ARG A 232 -5.31 16.10 14.05
C ARG A 232 -6.75 15.71 13.75
N VAL A 233 -6.93 14.78 12.81
CA VAL A 233 -8.13 13.95 12.66
C VAL A 233 -7.71 12.48 12.73
N GLY A 234 -8.25 11.72 13.68
CA GLY A 234 -8.02 10.29 13.79
C GLY A 234 -8.92 9.48 12.84
N ALA A 235 -8.36 8.39 12.32
CA ALA A 235 -9.06 7.37 11.56
C ALA A 235 -8.83 6.01 12.22
N SER A 236 -9.83 5.13 12.22
CA SER A 236 -9.70 3.78 12.75
C SER A 236 -10.18 2.76 11.73
N HIS A 237 -10.03 1.47 12.03
CA HIS A 237 -10.61 0.41 11.19
C HIS A 237 -12.14 0.57 11.01
N GLU A 238 -12.85 1.07 12.03
CA GLU A 238 -14.31 1.27 11.95
C GLU A 238 -14.71 2.30 10.89
N ASP A 239 -13.82 3.24 10.56
CA ASP A 239 -14.08 4.24 9.52
C ASP A 239 -14.06 3.63 8.11
N PHE A 240 -13.55 2.41 7.93
CA PHE A 240 -13.42 1.76 6.62
C PHE A 240 -14.27 0.49 6.49
N ARG A 241 -15.11 0.19 7.48
CA ARG A 241 -15.92 -1.05 7.50
C ARG A 241 -17.02 -1.10 6.44
N ASP A 242 -17.56 0.06 6.06
CA ASP A 242 -18.61 0.22 5.06
C ASP A 242 -18.57 1.62 4.42
N GLU A 243 -19.36 1.81 3.35
CA GLU A 243 -19.41 3.05 2.59
C GLU A 243 -19.89 4.25 3.44
N GLN A 244 -20.83 4.03 4.36
CA GLN A 244 -21.37 5.08 5.21
C GLN A 244 -20.32 5.58 6.20
N SER A 245 -19.61 4.68 6.85
CA SER A 245 -18.53 5.00 7.79
C SER A 245 -17.38 5.71 7.06
N ALA A 246 -17.04 5.26 5.85
CA ALA A 246 -16.04 5.91 5.02
C ALA A 246 -16.44 7.33 4.60
N ARG A 247 -17.72 7.54 4.30
CA ARG A 247 -18.29 8.87 4.01
C ARG A 247 -18.22 9.78 5.23
N GLU A 248 -18.60 9.28 6.40
CA GLU A 248 -18.58 10.04 7.65
C GLU A 248 -17.16 10.47 8.01
N PHE A 249 -16.18 9.57 7.86
CA PHE A 249 -14.77 9.91 8.02
C PHE A 249 -14.34 11.04 7.06
N ALA A 250 -14.65 10.92 5.77
CA ALA A 250 -14.37 11.97 4.79
C ALA A 250 -15.05 13.30 5.15
N GLN A 251 -16.27 13.27 5.69
CA GLN A 251 -16.99 14.45 6.17
C GLN A 251 -16.29 15.10 7.37
N ARG A 252 -15.80 14.31 8.34
CA ARG A 252 -15.02 14.85 9.48
C ARG A 252 -13.77 15.60 9.00
N VAL A 253 -13.06 15.04 8.02
CA VAL A 253 -11.89 15.71 7.42
C VAL A 253 -12.31 16.96 6.65
N ALA A 254 -13.33 16.90 5.79
CA ALA A 254 -13.81 18.05 5.01
C ALA A 254 -14.33 19.20 5.89
N GLN A 255 -15.03 18.90 6.99
CA GLN A 255 -15.43 19.88 7.98
C GLN A 255 -14.21 20.57 8.59
N ARG A 256 -13.17 19.80 8.94
CA ARG A 256 -11.95 20.38 9.50
C ARG A 256 -11.20 21.25 8.49
N MET A 257 -11.10 20.82 7.23
CA MET A 257 -10.55 21.62 6.14
C MET A 257 -11.34 22.93 5.94
N THR A 258 -12.67 22.87 6.06
CA THR A 258 -13.53 24.05 5.93
C THR A 258 -13.26 25.07 7.03
N MET A 259 -13.14 24.61 8.28
CA MET A 259 -12.80 25.47 9.42
C MET A 259 -11.42 26.13 9.26
N LEU A 260 -10.41 25.36 8.80
CA LEU A 260 -9.03 25.83 8.69
C LEU A 260 -8.81 26.75 7.47
N SER A 261 -9.52 26.52 6.37
CA SER A 261 -9.35 27.30 5.13
C SER A 261 -10.33 28.48 5.00
N GLY A 262 -11.42 28.50 5.77
CA GLY A 262 -12.54 29.42 5.58
C GLY A 262 -13.34 29.19 4.29
N ARG A 263 -13.02 28.15 3.51
CA ARG A 263 -13.69 27.79 2.25
C ARG A 263 -14.44 26.48 2.43
N ARG A 264 -15.70 26.43 2.00
CA ARG A 264 -16.52 25.21 2.07
C ARG A 264 -15.88 24.11 1.23
N VAL A 265 -15.54 22.99 1.89
CA VAL A 265 -15.07 21.75 1.26
C VAL A 265 -16.20 20.73 1.35
N GLU A 266 -16.63 20.21 0.20
CA GLU A 266 -17.71 19.24 0.11
C GLU A 266 -17.18 17.84 -0.20
N VAL A 267 -17.80 16.84 0.41
CA VAL A 267 -17.59 15.43 0.08
C VAL A 267 -18.40 15.08 -1.17
N SER A 268 -17.74 14.48 -2.16
CA SER A 268 -18.37 13.99 -3.39
C SER A 268 -17.93 12.55 -3.66
N GLY A 269 -18.85 11.60 -3.81
CA GLY A 269 -18.45 10.21 -4.02
C GLY A 269 -19.55 9.19 -3.71
N PRO A 270 -19.19 7.89 -3.67
CA PRO A 270 -17.81 7.39 -3.83
C PRO A 270 -17.35 7.34 -5.30
N LEU A 271 -16.11 7.73 -5.56
CA LEU A 271 -15.41 7.52 -6.82
C LEU A 271 -14.69 6.16 -6.77
N THR A 272 -14.65 5.45 -7.88
CA THR A 272 -13.85 4.22 -8.00
C THR A 272 -12.37 4.56 -8.22
N ILE A 273 -11.47 3.62 -7.90
CA ILE A 273 -10.04 3.74 -8.22
C ILE A 273 -9.82 4.02 -9.72
N HIS A 274 -10.59 3.38 -10.60
CA HIS A 274 -10.57 3.69 -12.03
C HIS A 274 -10.86 5.16 -12.33
N LYS A 275 -11.90 5.74 -11.72
CA LYS A 275 -12.22 7.18 -11.90
C LYS A 275 -11.09 8.08 -11.38
N LEU A 276 -10.43 7.71 -10.28
CA LEU A 276 -9.26 8.43 -9.76
C LEU A 276 -8.08 8.34 -10.74
N ALA A 277 -7.78 7.15 -11.27
CA ALA A 277 -6.73 6.95 -12.26
C ALA A 277 -6.97 7.77 -13.54
N VAL A 278 -8.21 7.76 -14.05
CA VAL A 278 -8.59 8.59 -15.21
C VAL A 278 -8.40 10.07 -14.94
N ARG A 279 -8.76 10.57 -13.74
CA ARG A 279 -8.51 11.97 -13.35
C ARG A 279 -7.02 12.29 -13.31
N ALA A 280 -6.21 11.41 -12.71
CA ALA A 280 -4.76 11.58 -12.63
C ALA A 280 -4.12 11.66 -14.04
N ARG A 281 -4.51 10.74 -14.94
CA ARG A 281 -4.06 10.74 -16.35
C ARG A 281 -4.41 12.05 -17.09
N ARG A 282 -5.62 12.59 -16.85
CA ARG A 282 -6.04 13.86 -17.47
C ARG A 282 -5.22 15.04 -16.95
N GLN A 283 -4.96 15.11 -15.65
CA GLN A 283 -4.12 16.15 -15.04
C GLN A 283 -2.70 16.11 -15.59
N ALA A 284 -2.09 14.93 -15.69
CA ALA A 284 -0.75 14.75 -16.26
C ALA A 284 -0.63 15.17 -17.73
N ARG A 285 -1.72 15.07 -18.53
CA ARG A 285 -1.75 15.52 -19.93
C ARG A 285 -1.94 17.02 -20.06
N GLY A 286 -2.70 17.65 -19.17
CA GLY A 286 -2.92 19.11 -19.20
C GLY A 286 -1.77 19.93 -18.61
N ALA A 287 -0.83 19.29 -17.91
CA ALA A 287 0.38 19.92 -17.37
C ALA A 287 1.58 19.88 -18.35
N ARG A 288 1.41 19.32 -19.55
CA ARG A 288 2.40 19.27 -20.63
C ARG A 288 2.03 20.23 -21.74
#